data_AF-A0A841E3Y6-F1
#
_entry.id   AF-A0A841E3Y6-F1
#
_cell.length_a   1.000
_cell.length_b   1.000
_cell.length_c   1.000
_cell.angle_alpha   90.00
_cell.angle_beta   90.00
_cell.angle_gamma   90.00
#
_symmetry.space_group_name_H-M   'P 1'
#
loop_
_entity.id
_entity.type
_entity.pdbx_description
1 polymer ?
#
loop_
_entity_poly.entity_id
_entity_poly.type
_entity_poly.pdbx_seq_one_letter_code
_entity_poly.pdbx_strand_id
1 'polypeptide(L)'
;MELIDARVRLPFELRAKVRGSSPALLHEQYDRILDLSAKSEAGTLAAMFGELDDTGIARAVIHAEYEDDADAAQLNDAVAGLVAQHPDRFAGVGTIMLPPASPGAAARQVDAIAALGLAGVNIQPAFFGMDIDDRRLYPAYARAEELGLVVALHTGINYSRMHPIRHERAELLDQVACDFPQLRLMACHGGWPWVAEYCAVARRHPTVYLEFGGLSPKYVGRPGSGWDVLMSFLPRVLVDQVLFGTDWPVMPIDRVLHEWQEIGLETPVLERLLGANARDLFWTKDA
;
A
#
# COMPACT_ATOMS: atom_id res chain seq x y z
N MET A 1 -2.92 -1.92 -23.09
CA MET A 1 -3.08 -1.43 -21.70
C MET A 1 -1.70 -1.34 -21.08
N GLU A 2 -1.39 -0.24 -20.39
CA GLU A 2 -0.18 -0.10 -19.59
C GLU A 2 -0.46 -0.73 -18.22
N LEU A 3 0.24 -1.80 -17.86
CA LEU A 3 0.09 -2.47 -16.57
C LEU A 3 0.96 -1.80 -15.51
N ILE A 4 0.39 -1.53 -14.34
CA ILE A 4 1.09 -0.86 -13.24
C ILE A 4 0.77 -1.56 -11.93
N ASP A 5 1.81 -2.06 -11.26
CA ASP A 5 1.71 -2.59 -9.90
C ASP A 5 1.79 -1.45 -8.88
N ALA A 6 0.69 -1.15 -8.19
CA ALA A 6 0.63 -0.05 -7.23
C ALA A 6 1.35 -0.36 -5.90
N ARG A 7 1.84 -1.58 -5.69
CA ARG A 7 2.48 -1.96 -4.43
C ARG A 7 3.48 -3.09 -4.61
N VAL A 8 4.74 -2.70 -4.70
CA VAL A 8 5.90 -3.60 -4.65
C VAL A 8 6.77 -3.19 -3.47
N ARG A 9 7.16 -4.14 -2.61
CA ARG A 9 8.03 -3.83 -1.47
C ARG A 9 9.45 -3.57 -1.98
N LEU A 10 10.17 -2.64 -1.35
CA LEU A 10 11.60 -2.44 -1.59
C LEU A 10 12.34 -3.81 -1.49
N PRO A 11 13.12 -4.24 -2.50
CA PRO A 11 13.86 -5.50 -2.44
C PRO A 11 14.71 -5.63 -1.18
N PHE A 12 14.76 -6.82 -0.60
CA PHE A 12 15.33 -7.03 0.73
C PHE A 12 16.82 -6.69 0.80
N GLU A 13 17.57 -6.95 -0.27
CA GLU A 13 19.00 -6.63 -0.37
C GLU A 13 19.30 -5.13 -0.34
N LEU A 14 18.31 -4.27 -0.62
CA LEU A 14 18.42 -2.82 -0.54
C LEU A 14 18.02 -2.28 0.84
N ARG A 15 17.46 -3.13 1.72
CA ARG A 15 17.08 -2.73 3.07
C ARG A 15 18.29 -2.77 3.98
N ALA A 16 18.41 -1.77 4.85
CA ALA A 16 19.42 -1.78 5.87
C ALA A 16 19.18 -2.96 6.84
N LYS A 17 20.27 -3.62 7.25
CA LYS A 17 20.18 -4.69 8.25
C LYS A 17 19.67 -4.11 9.56
N VAL A 18 18.53 -4.63 9.98
CA VAL A 18 17.90 -4.31 11.25
C VAL A 18 18.77 -4.80 12.41
N ARG A 19 18.91 -4.00 13.47
CA ARG A 19 19.72 -4.33 14.66
C ARG A 19 18.88 -4.84 15.84
N GLY A 20 17.56 -4.67 15.78
CA GLY A 20 16.60 -5.11 16.79
C GLY A 20 16.02 -6.49 16.51
N SER A 21 15.37 -7.07 17.51
CA SER A 21 14.51 -8.24 17.34
C SER A 21 13.09 -7.84 17.72
N SER A 22 12.16 -7.88 16.77
CA SER A 22 10.75 -7.71 17.07
C SER A 22 10.21 -8.82 17.97
N PRO A 23 9.14 -8.54 18.74
CA PRO A 23 8.42 -9.58 19.46
C PRO A 23 7.96 -10.69 18.51
N ALA A 24 8.22 -11.95 18.85
CA ALA A 24 7.87 -13.09 17.99
C ALA A 24 6.39 -13.12 17.58
N LEU A 25 5.49 -12.68 18.47
CA LEU A 25 4.04 -12.61 18.20
C LEU A 25 3.64 -11.62 17.11
N LEU A 26 4.54 -10.71 16.72
CA LEU A 26 4.34 -9.80 15.59
C LEU A 26 4.39 -10.57 14.26
N HIS A 27 5.30 -11.55 14.12
CA HIS A 27 5.57 -12.24 12.86
C HIS A 27 5.10 -13.70 12.80
N GLU A 28 5.01 -14.40 13.94
CA GLU A 28 4.76 -15.86 13.98
C GLU A 28 3.57 -16.29 13.12
N GLN A 29 2.46 -15.54 13.21
CA GLN A 29 1.25 -15.87 12.47
C GLN A 29 1.31 -15.42 11.01
N TYR A 30 2.02 -14.33 10.71
CA TYR A 30 2.32 -13.92 9.34
C TYR A 30 3.17 -14.97 8.62
N ASP A 31 4.22 -15.46 9.26
CA ASP A 31 5.07 -16.52 8.70
C ASP A 31 4.30 -17.82 8.54
N ARG A 32 3.45 -18.19 9.51
CA ARG A 32 2.62 -19.40 9.41
C ARG A 32 1.64 -19.36 8.23
N ILE A 33 1.03 -18.21 7.95
CA ILE A 33 -0.04 -18.09 6.95
C ILE A 33 0.52 -17.73 5.57
N LEU A 34 1.47 -16.79 5.51
CA LEU A 34 1.96 -16.20 4.28
C LEU A 34 3.40 -16.56 3.95
N ASP A 35 4.13 -17.18 4.87
CA ASP A 35 5.58 -17.37 4.78
C ASP A 35 6.30 -16.02 4.54
N LEU A 36 5.84 -14.99 5.25
CA LEU A 36 6.15 -13.58 4.95
C LEU A 36 7.64 -13.29 5.01
N SER A 37 8.32 -13.68 6.09
CA SER A 37 9.75 -13.39 6.27
C SER A 37 10.57 -14.06 5.17
N ALA A 38 10.35 -15.34 4.91
CA ALA A 38 11.10 -16.08 3.90
C ALA A 38 10.90 -15.51 2.49
N LYS A 39 9.66 -15.15 2.13
CA LYS A 39 9.37 -14.50 0.84
C LYS A 39 10.01 -13.13 0.72
N SER A 40 9.90 -12.31 1.78
CA SER A 40 10.52 -10.98 1.83
C SER A 40 12.02 -11.08 1.61
N GLU A 41 12.70 -11.97 2.36
CA GLU A 41 14.14 -12.22 2.24
C GLU A 41 14.57 -12.75 0.86
N ALA A 42 13.71 -13.51 0.19
CA ALA A 42 13.97 -14.02 -1.16
C ALA A 42 13.82 -12.96 -2.27
N GLY A 43 13.18 -11.81 -1.98
CA GLY A 43 12.97 -10.73 -2.93
C GLY A 43 14.25 -9.96 -3.25
N THR A 44 14.89 -10.30 -4.37
CA THR A 44 16.08 -9.59 -4.90
C THR A 44 15.68 -8.59 -6.00
N LEU A 45 16.52 -7.58 -6.24
CA LEU A 45 16.27 -6.61 -7.31
C LEU A 45 16.20 -7.28 -8.68
N ALA A 46 17.07 -8.27 -8.92
CA ALA A 46 17.09 -9.03 -10.16
C ALA A 46 15.80 -9.85 -10.38
N ALA A 47 15.29 -10.51 -9.33
CA ALA A 47 14.02 -11.24 -9.41
C ALA A 47 12.84 -10.30 -9.67
N MET A 48 12.81 -9.12 -9.01
CA MET A 48 11.79 -8.11 -9.22
C MET A 48 11.75 -7.66 -10.69
N PHE A 49 12.88 -7.28 -11.26
CA PHE A 49 12.95 -6.89 -12.68
C PHE A 49 12.54 -8.02 -13.61
N GLY A 50 13.01 -9.25 -13.34
CA GLY A 50 12.64 -10.43 -14.12
C GLY A 50 11.13 -10.64 -14.16
N GLU A 51 10.46 -10.66 -13.01
CA GLU A 51 9.01 -10.85 -12.96
C GLU A 51 8.25 -9.68 -13.58
N LEU A 52 8.67 -8.43 -13.35
CA LEU A 52 8.02 -7.27 -13.98
C LEU A 52 8.11 -7.32 -15.51
N ASP A 53 9.27 -7.69 -16.05
CA ASP A 53 9.50 -7.74 -17.49
C ASP A 53 8.79 -8.95 -18.13
N ASP A 54 8.84 -10.13 -17.50
CA ASP A 54 8.20 -11.36 -17.99
C ASP A 54 6.67 -11.24 -18.03
N THR A 55 6.09 -10.47 -17.11
CA THR A 55 4.63 -10.25 -17.02
C THR A 55 4.16 -8.99 -17.74
N GLY A 56 5.08 -8.18 -18.25
CA GLY A 56 4.77 -6.92 -18.94
C GLY A 56 4.28 -5.79 -18.05
N ILE A 57 4.57 -5.84 -16.74
CA ILE A 57 4.35 -4.70 -15.84
C ILE A 57 5.30 -3.56 -16.25
N ALA A 58 4.72 -2.53 -16.84
CA ALA A 58 5.46 -1.39 -17.36
C ALA A 58 6.02 -0.52 -16.23
N ARG A 59 5.24 -0.34 -15.15
CA ARG A 59 5.65 0.46 -13.99
C ARG A 59 5.26 -0.20 -12.67
N ALA A 60 5.98 0.14 -11.62
CA ALA A 60 5.62 -0.26 -10.26
C ALA A 60 5.83 0.88 -9.26
N VAL A 61 5.07 0.85 -8.17
CA VAL A 61 5.28 1.76 -7.04
C VAL A 61 6.05 0.99 -5.96
N ILE A 62 7.24 1.47 -5.63
CA ILE A 62 8.12 0.86 -4.62
C ILE A 62 7.80 1.45 -3.24
N HIS A 63 7.45 0.60 -2.28
CA HIS A 63 7.11 1.00 -0.91
C HIS A 63 8.23 0.66 0.06
N ALA A 64 8.59 1.64 0.89
CA ALA A 64 9.30 1.40 2.13
C ALA A 64 8.31 0.92 3.20
N GLU A 65 8.64 -0.19 3.85
CA GLU A 65 7.86 -0.75 4.97
C GLU A 65 8.64 -0.51 6.27
N TYR A 66 8.06 0.19 7.24
CA TYR A 66 8.70 0.41 8.53
C TYR A 66 8.43 -0.81 9.42
N GLU A 67 9.38 -1.75 9.39
CA GLU A 67 9.34 -3.02 10.11
C GLU A 67 10.54 -3.10 11.09
N ASP A 68 10.40 -3.81 12.20
CA ASP A 68 11.50 -4.27 13.07
C ASP A 68 12.50 -3.24 13.63
N ASP A 69 12.13 -1.99 13.90
CA ASP A 69 13.09 -0.92 14.27
C ASP A 69 14.06 -0.53 13.12
N ALA A 70 13.65 -0.74 11.87
CA ALA A 70 14.38 -0.24 10.72
C ALA A 70 14.55 1.29 10.76
N ASP A 71 15.61 1.80 10.15
CA ASP A 71 15.81 3.24 10.00
C ASP A 71 14.96 3.75 8.83
N ALA A 72 13.86 4.45 9.14
CA ALA A 72 12.95 5.02 8.15
C ALA A 72 13.68 5.89 7.12
N ALA A 73 14.70 6.66 7.52
CA ALA A 73 15.43 7.52 6.58
C ALA A 73 16.24 6.69 5.58
N GLN A 74 16.90 5.62 6.04
CA GLN A 74 17.67 4.75 5.15
C GLN A 74 16.78 3.99 4.17
N LEU A 75 15.58 3.57 4.62
CA LEU A 75 14.59 2.96 3.72
C LEU A 75 14.13 3.96 2.64
N ASN A 76 13.87 5.21 3.03
CA ASN A 76 13.45 6.26 2.10
C ASN A 76 14.55 6.58 1.09
N ASP A 77 15.81 6.69 1.54
CA ASP A 77 16.97 6.90 0.67
C ASP A 77 17.15 5.73 -0.32
N ALA A 78 16.93 4.48 0.11
CA ALA A 78 17.01 3.31 -0.75
C ALA A 78 15.90 3.30 -1.82
N VAL A 79 14.65 3.63 -1.45
CA VAL A 79 13.55 3.79 -2.42
C VAL A 79 13.88 4.90 -3.41
N ALA A 80 14.29 6.07 -2.92
CA ALA A 80 14.63 7.21 -3.77
C ALA A 80 15.80 6.89 -4.73
N GLY A 81 16.81 6.17 -4.24
CA GLY A 81 17.94 5.71 -5.05
C GLY A 81 17.53 4.75 -6.17
N LEU A 82 16.58 3.85 -5.91
CA LEU A 82 16.05 2.95 -6.93
C LEU A 82 15.19 3.70 -7.96
N VAL A 83 14.32 4.61 -7.51
CA VAL A 83 13.51 5.47 -8.38
C VAL A 83 14.39 6.33 -9.28
N ALA A 84 15.45 6.95 -8.73
CA ALA A 84 16.37 7.79 -9.50
C ALA A 84 17.12 7.02 -10.60
N GLN A 85 17.38 5.73 -10.41
CA GLN A 85 18.02 4.87 -11.41
C GLN A 85 17.06 4.45 -12.52
N HIS A 86 15.75 4.39 -12.25
CA HIS A 86 14.73 3.93 -13.20
C HIS A 86 13.43 4.78 -13.13
N PRO A 87 13.49 6.11 -13.36
CA PRO A 87 12.36 7.01 -13.13
C PRO A 87 11.17 6.77 -14.06
N ASP A 88 11.41 6.18 -15.24
CA ASP A 88 10.34 5.80 -16.17
C ASP A 88 9.59 4.52 -15.75
N ARG A 89 10.19 3.72 -14.87
CA ARG A 89 9.65 2.44 -14.36
C ARG A 89 9.05 2.57 -12.97
N PHE A 90 9.62 3.40 -12.11
CA PHE A 90 9.25 3.42 -10.69
C PHE A 90 8.81 4.79 -10.19
N ALA A 91 7.77 4.78 -9.37
CA ALA A 91 7.48 5.80 -8.38
C ALA A 91 7.79 5.22 -7.00
N GLY A 92 8.03 6.08 -6.01
CA GLY A 92 8.41 5.65 -4.67
C GLY A 92 7.46 6.17 -3.61
N VAL A 93 7.17 5.33 -2.62
CA VAL A 93 6.44 5.66 -1.40
C VAL A 93 7.40 5.42 -0.23
N GLY A 94 7.74 6.51 0.47
CA GLY A 94 8.59 6.44 1.67
C GLY A 94 7.82 5.97 2.90
N THR A 95 8.42 6.01 4.07
CA THR A 95 7.82 5.64 5.34
C THR A 95 8.29 6.57 6.47
N ILE A 96 7.52 6.61 7.55
CA ILE A 96 7.87 7.33 8.79
C ILE A 96 8.09 6.37 9.94
N MET A 97 8.84 6.83 10.93
CA MET A 97 9.05 6.09 12.17
C MET A 97 7.75 6.00 12.98
N LEU A 98 7.44 4.80 13.47
CA LEU A 98 6.29 4.54 14.33
C LEU A 98 6.70 3.86 15.66
N PRO A 99 6.11 4.25 16.80
CA PRO A 99 5.34 5.47 16.99
C PRO A 99 6.22 6.72 16.75
N PRO A 100 5.65 7.85 16.26
CA PRO A 100 6.46 9.04 16.01
C PRO A 100 7.00 9.62 17.33
N ALA A 101 8.26 10.07 17.33
CA ALA A 101 8.87 10.70 18.51
C ALA A 101 8.10 11.93 19.01
N SER A 102 7.47 12.64 18.08
CA SER A 102 6.51 13.72 18.36
C SER A 102 5.67 13.95 17.09
N PRO A 103 4.49 14.58 17.20
CA PRO A 103 3.69 14.90 16.03
C PRO A 103 4.46 15.77 15.00
N GLY A 104 5.26 16.73 15.46
CA GLY A 104 6.10 17.54 14.59
C GLY A 104 7.26 16.78 13.94
N ALA A 105 7.73 15.68 14.54
CA ALA A 105 8.73 14.81 13.92
C ALA A 105 8.14 14.04 12.73
N ALA A 106 6.88 13.59 12.84
CA ALA A 106 6.18 12.92 11.75
C ALA A 106 6.04 13.84 10.51
N ALA A 107 5.62 15.10 10.71
CA ALA A 107 5.55 16.08 9.63
C ALA A 107 6.90 16.34 8.95
N ARG A 108 7.99 16.46 9.73
CA ARG A 108 9.35 16.65 9.17
C ARG A 108 9.83 15.43 8.36
N GLN A 109 9.44 14.22 8.74
CA GLN A 109 9.77 13.04 7.94
C GLN A 109 8.99 13.03 6.62
N VAL A 110 7.74 13.49 6.60
CA VAL A 110 6.97 13.71 5.36
C VAL A 110 7.64 14.76 4.46
N ASP A 111 8.13 15.87 5.02
CA ASP A 111 8.94 16.85 4.28
C ASP A 111 10.18 16.23 3.64
N ALA A 112 10.90 15.39 4.40
CA ALA A 112 12.10 14.72 3.90
C ALA A 112 11.77 13.74 2.75
N ILE A 113 10.67 12.99 2.87
CA ILE A 113 10.17 12.09 1.81
C ILE A 113 9.87 12.88 0.54
N ALA A 114 9.16 14.01 0.65
CA ALA A 114 8.88 14.87 -0.50
C ALA A 114 10.16 15.46 -1.13
N ALA A 115 11.13 15.86 -0.30
CA ALA A 115 12.42 16.39 -0.77
C ALA A 115 13.26 15.35 -1.54
N LEU A 116 13.03 14.05 -1.31
CA LEU A 116 13.60 12.95 -2.07
C LEU A 116 12.89 12.69 -3.41
N GLY A 117 11.81 13.42 -3.71
CA GLY A 117 11.01 13.21 -4.93
C GLY A 117 10.09 11.99 -4.87
N LEU A 118 9.83 11.45 -3.67
CA LEU A 118 8.91 10.34 -3.47
C LEU A 118 7.46 10.82 -3.57
N ALA A 119 6.60 10.00 -4.17
CA ALA A 119 5.21 10.33 -4.50
C ALA A 119 4.24 10.12 -3.32
N GLY A 120 4.71 9.49 -2.24
CA GLY A 120 3.85 9.20 -1.10
C GLY A 120 4.59 8.75 0.15
N VAL A 121 3.82 8.52 1.20
CA VAL A 121 4.25 7.99 2.50
C VAL A 121 3.38 6.81 2.93
N ASN A 122 4.01 5.74 3.35
CA ASN A 122 3.40 4.55 3.94
C ASN A 122 3.39 4.70 5.47
N ILE A 123 2.25 4.47 6.10
CA ILE A 123 2.06 4.58 7.55
C ILE A 123 1.22 3.38 8.00
N GLN A 124 1.72 2.58 8.93
CA GLN A 124 1.02 1.36 9.38
C GLN A 124 0.88 1.35 10.91
N PRO A 125 0.00 2.21 11.45
CA PRO A 125 -0.06 2.47 12.89
C PRO A 125 -0.57 1.26 13.70
N ALA A 126 -1.35 0.38 13.09
CA ALA A 126 -1.93 -0.78 13.75
C ALA A 126 -0.88 -1.77 14.28
N PHE A 127 0.25 -1.94 13.59
CA PHE A 127 1.37 -2.77 14.06
C PHE A 127 2.03 -2.23 15.33
N PHE A 128 1.73 -0.98 15.69
CA PHE A 128 2.22 -0.30 16.89
C PHE A 128 1.08 0.01 17.88
N GLY A 129 -0.10 -0.59 17.70
CA GLY A 129 -1.26 -0.42 18.58
C GLY A 129 -1.90 0.96 18.51
N MET A 130 -1.73 1.67 17.39
CA MET A 130 -2.26 3.00 17.15
C MET A 130 -3.42 2.93 16.14
N ASP A 131 -4.47 3.71 16.38
CA ASP A 131 -5.58 3.88 15.44
C ASP A 131 -5.10 4.71 14.22
N ILE A 132 -5.69 4.47 13.03
CA ILE A 132 -5.39 5.25 11.82
C ILE A 132 -5.58 6.76 12.05
N ASP A 133 -6.57 7.15 12.85
CA ASP A 133 -6.87 8.56 13.17
C ASP A 133 -6.21 9.06 14.47
N ASP A 134 -5.16 8.38 14.95
CA ASP A 134 -4.41 8.83 16.12
C ASP A 134 -3.86 10.25 15.88
N ARG A 135 -4.16 11.16 16.81
CA ARG A 135 -3.84 12.60 16.68
C ARG A 135 -2.34 12.88 16.58
N ARG A 136 -1.48 11.92 16.95
CA ARG A 136 -0.03 12.02 16.74
C ARG A 136 0.36 11.96 15.26
N LEU A 137 -0.48 11.38 14.40
CA LEU A 137 -0.26 11.25 12.96
C LEU A 137 -0.80 12.45 12.17
N TYR A 138 -1.68 13.26 12.76
CA TYR A 138 -2.37 14.36 12.07
C TYR A 138 -1.44 15.37 11.41
N PRO A 139 -0.31 15.78 12.02
CA PRO A 139 0.63 16.65 11.32
C PRO A 139 1.30 16.01 10.10
N ALA A 140 1.46 14.68 10.07
CA ALA A 140 1.93 13.98 8.87
C ALA A 140 0.85 13.97 7.77
N TYR A 141 -0.41 13.73 8.13
CA TYR A 141 -1.53 13.79 7.17
C TYR A 141 -1.73 15.20 6.59
N ALA A 142 -1.76 16.22 7.45
CA ALA A 142 -1.83 17.62 7.02
C ALA A 142 -0.70 17.95 6.05
N ARG A 143 0.52 17.54 6.39
CA ARG A 143 1.68 17.84 5.55
C ARG A 143 1.66 17.07 4.23
N ALA A 144 1.22 15.82 4.23
CA ALA A 144 1.04 15.03 3.03
C ALA A 144 -0.03 15.64 2.11
N GLU A 145 -1.13 16.15 2.67
CA GLU A 145 -2.17 16.86 1.89
C GLU A 145 -1.61 18.13 1.24
N GLU A 146 -0.92 18.99 2.01
CA GLU A 146 -0.29 20.22 1.51
C GLU A 146 0.70 19.97 0.38
N LEU A 147 1.45 18.88 0.46
CA LEU A 147 2.46 18.49 -0.53
C LEU A 147 1.87 17.66 -1.68
N GLY A 148 0.57 17.36 -1.63
CA GLY A 148 -0.09 16.51 -2.61
C GLY A 148 0.50 15.11 -2.65
N LEU A 149 0.94 14.54 -1.54
CA LEU A 149 1.45 13.16 -1.46
C LEU A 149 0.30 12.15 -1.29
N VAL A 150 0.54 10.92 -1.74
CA VAL A 150 -0.33 9.78 -1.40
C VAL A 150 0.05 9.26 -0.02
N VAL A 151 -0.94 8.91 0.81
CA VAL A 151 -0.71 8.22 2.08
C VAL A 151 -1.24 6.80 1.97
N ALA A 152 -0.34 5.82 1.99
CA ALA A 152 -0.67 4.40 2.03
C ALA A 152 -0.84 3.92 3.48
N LEU A 153 -1.93 3.23 3.75
CA LEU A 153 -2.32 2.74 5.07
C LEU A 153 -2.70 1.26 4.97
N HIS A 154 -2.21 0.44 5.89
CA HIS A 154 -2.70 -0.94 6.03
C HIS A 154 -4.15 -0.91 6.54
N THR A 155 -5.07 -1.57 5.84
CA THR A 155 -6.52 -1.55 6.16
C THR A 155 -7.20 -2.93 6.09
N GLY A 156 -6.44 -3.98 5.82
CA GLY A 156 -6.94 -5.35 5.74
C GLY A 156 -6.67 -6.16 7.00
N ILE A 157 -6.74 -7.49 6.89
CA ILE A 157 -6.43 -8.38 8.01
C ILE A 157 -4.99 -8.19 8.47
N ASN A 158 -4.83 -7.78 9.71
CA ASN A 158 -3.55 -7.86 10.39
C ASN A 158 -3.41 -9.23 11.08
N TYR A 159 -2.38 -10.00 10.71
CA TYR A 159 -2.13 -11.32 11.31
C TYR A 159 -1.33 -11.25 12.61
N SER A 160 -0.78 -10.08 12.97
CA SER A 160 -0.10 -9.86 14.24
C SER A 160 -1.06 -10.12 15.38
N ARG A 161 -0.57 -10.81 16.39
CA ARG A 161 -1.35 -11.11 17.59
C ARG A 161 -1.05 -10.14 18.74
N MET A 162 -0.28 -9.09 18.45
CA MET A 162 0.12 -8.07 19.42
C MET A 162 -0.98 -7.04 19.70
N HIS A 163 -1.77 -6.70 18.68
CA HIS A 163 -2.75 -5.62 18.75
C HIS A 163 -4.11 -6.04 18.18
N PRO A 164 -5.24 -5.52 18.70
CA PRO A 164 -6.55 -5.85 18.18
C PRO A 164 -6.79 -5.25 16.78
N ILE A 165 -7.58 -5.94 15.96
CA ILE A 165 -7.94 -5.50 14.59
C ILE A 165 -8.63 -4.13 14.55
N ARG A 166 -9.18 -3.63 15.67
CA ARG A 166 -9.96 -2.37 15.69
C ARG A 166 -9.21 -1.15 15.15
N HIS A 167 -7.88 -1.18 15.17
CA HIS A 167 -7.00 -0.08 14.76
C HIS A 167 -7.14 0.29 13.27
N GLU A 168 -7.80 -0.56 12.49
CA GLU A 168 -7.95 -0.43 11.03
C GLU A 168 -9.41 -0.43 10.59
N ARG A 169 -10.34 -0.15 11.51
CA ARG A 169 -11.76 0.01 11.15
C ARG A 169 -11.94 1.16 10.16
N ALA A 170 -12.81 0.96 9.18
CA ALA A 170 -13.08 1.95 8.13
C ALA A 170 -13.53 3.33 8.66
N GLU A 171 -14.19 3.39 9.83
CA GLU A 171 -14.58 4.66 10.49
C GLU A 171 -13.39 5.54 10.86
N LEU A 172 -12.23 4.93 11.12
CA LEU A 172 -10.98 5.65 11.43
C LEU A 172 -10.41 6.29 10.16
N LEU A 173 -10.42 5.57 9.03
CA LEU A 173 -10.04 6.13 7.74
C LEU A 173 -11.02 7.23 7.29
N ASP A 174 -12.33 7.01 7.48
CA ASP A 174 -13.36 8.01 7.20
C ASP A 174 -13.14 9.31 7.97
N GLN A 175 -12.75 9.21 9.24
CA GLN A 175 -12.43 10.37 10.06
C GLN A 175 -11.24 11.16 9.48
N VAL A 176 -10.16 10.47 9.08
CA VAL A 176 -9.00 11.12 8.43
C VAL A 176 -9.43 11.77 7.11
N ALA A 177 -10.22 11.09 6.28
CA ALA A 177 -10.71 11.64 5.01
C ALA A 177 -11.66 12.85 5.21
N CYS A 178 -12.41 12.91 6.31
CA CYS A 178 -13.23 14.08 6.65
C CYS A 178 -12.37 15.27 7.09
N ASP A 179 -11.32 15.01 7.87
CA ASP A 179 -10.43 16.05 8.39
C ASP A 179 -9.45 16.58 7.32
N PHE A 180 -9.11 15.76 6.32
CA PHE A 180 -8.22 16.07 5.21
C PHE A 180 -8.86 15.67 3.85
N PRO A 181 -9.85 16.42 3.35
CA PRO A 181 -10.68 16.04 2.20
C PRO A 181 -9.96 16.06 0.84
N GLN A 182 -8.76 16.63 0.75
CA GLN A 182 -7.93 16.60 -0.46
C GLN A 182 -6.81 15.55 -0.36
N LEU A 183 -6.59 14.97 0.83
CA LEU A 183 -5.58 13.94 1.02
C LEU A 183 -5.93 12.68 0.23
N ARG A 184 -4.96 12.22 -0.56
CA ARG A 184 -5.08 10.99 -1.35
C ARG A 184 -4.69 9.81 -0.46
N LEU A 185 -5.67 8.99 -0.12
CA LEU A 185 -5.53 7.88 0.82
C LEU A 185 -5.61 6.56 0.07
N MET A 186 -4.60 5.72 0.23
CA MET A 186 -4.56 4.37 -0.33
C MET A 186 -4.76 3.36 0.80
N ALA A 187 -5.95 2.77 0.86
CA ALA A 187 -6.34 1.72 1.79
C ALA A 187 -5.85 0.37 1.26
N CYS A 188 -4.67 -0.06 1.72
CA CYS A 188 -4.01 -1.28 1.28
C CYS A 188 -4.73 -2.53 1.80
N HIS A 189 -4.70 -3.60 1.00
CA HIS A 189 -5.24 -4.93 1.30
C HIS A 189 -6.79 -5.04 1.32
N GLY A 190 -7.46 -4.20 0.54
CA GLY A 190 -8.86 -4.38 0.15
C GLY A 190 -9.87 -4.34 1.30
N GLY A 191 -9.48 -3.83 2.47
CA GLY A 191 -10.37 -3.49 3.57
C GLY A 191 -11.00 -4.66 4.34
N TRP A 192 -10.59 -5.91 4.13
CA TRP A 192 -11.21 -7.06 4.82
C TRP A 192 -10.84 -7.09 6.31
N PRO A 193 -11.79 -7.28 7.25
CA PRO A 193 -13.16 -7.76 7.02
C PRO A 193 -14.23 -6.66 6.85
N TRP A 194 -13.89 -5.37 6.94
CA TRP A 194 -14.83 -4.25 6.83
C TRP A 194 -15.02 -3.77 5.38
N VAL A 195 -15.12 -4.70 4.44
CA VAL A 195 -15.10 -4.39 3.00
C VAL A 195 -16.29 -3.49 2.61
N ALA A 196 -17.47 -3.75 3.15
CA ALA A 196 -18.66 -2.97 2.86
C ALA A 196 -18.50 -1.51 3.33
N GLU A 197 -17.94 -1.32 4.51
CA GLU A 197 -17.66 -0.01 5.09
C GLU A 197 -16.57 0.72 4.29
N TYR A 198 -15.48 0.04 3.91
CA TYR A 198 -14.45 0.64 3.05
C TYR A 198 -14.97 1.03 1.67
N CYS A 199 -15.90 0.25 1.09
CA CYS A 199 -16.60 0.64 -0.13
C CYS A 199 -17.43 1.92 0.06
N ALA A 200 -18.10 2.07 1.21
CA ALA A 200 -18.86 3.27 1.53
C ALA A 200 -17.94 4.49 1.73
N VAL A 201 -16.80 4.32 2.41
CA VAL A 201 -15.79 5.37 2.60
C VAL A 201 -15.22 5.81 1.25
N ALA A 202 -14.76 4.88 0.41
CA ALA A 202 -14.27 5.19 -0.93
C ALA A 202 -15.34 5.92 -1.76
N ARG A 203 -16.58 5.43 -1.74
CA ARG A 203 -17.67 6.08 -2.48
C ARG A 203 -17.99 7.49 -1.98
N ARG A 204 -17.83 7.74 -0.68
CA ARG A 204 -18.04 9.05 -0.05
C ARG A 204 -16.92 10.03 -0.36
N HIS A 205 -15.68 9.54 -0.44
CA HIS A 205 -14.46 10.34 -0.59
C HIS A 205 -13.71 9.96 -1.86
N PRO A 206 -13.80 10.75 -2.95
CA PRO A 206 -13.14 10.44 -4.23
C PRO A 206 -11.62 10.31 -4.16
N THR A 207 -10.99 10.81 -3.09
CA THR A 207 -9.55 10.73 -2.84
C THR A 207 -9.12 9.45 -2.12
N VAL A 208 -10.06 8.56 -1.77
CA VAL A 208 -9.79 7.27 -1.11
C VAL A 208 -9.78 6.15 -2.15
N TYR A 209 -8.69 5.39 -2.20
CA TYR A 209 -8.45 4.27 -3.11
C TYR A 209 -8.35 2.97 -2.32
N LEU A 210 -8.89 1.88 -2.85
CA LEU A 210 -8.76 0.53 -2.27
C LEU A 210 -7.73 -0.25 -3.09
N GLU A 211 -6.71 -0.81 -2.46
CA GLU A 211 -5.64 -1.56 -3.15
C GLU A 211 -5.58 -3.02 -2.71
N PHE A 212 -5.17 -3.92 -3.62
CA PHE A 212 -5.27 -5.38 -3.45
C PHE A 212 -3.94 -6.15 -3.29
N GLY A 213 -2.91 -5.53 -2.76
CA GLY A 213 -1.60 -6.14 -2.50
C GLY A 213 -1.69 -7.24 -1.45
N GLY A 214 -0.86 -8.28 -1.59
CA GLY A 214 -0.76 -9.37 -0.62
C GLY A 214 -1.98 -10.30 -0.60
N LEU A 215 -2.89 -10.16 -1.57
CA LEU A 215 -4.11 -10.96 -1.69
C LEU A 215 -4.14 -11.74 -3.00
N SER A 216 -4.76 -12.92 -2.97
CA SER A 216 -5.00 -13.74 -4.15
C SER A 216 -6.38 -13.39 -4.74
N PRO A 217 -6.47 -12.82 -5.96
CA PRO A 217 -7.74 -12.43 -6.55
C PRO A 217 -8.74 -13.57 -6.70
N LYS A 218 -8.28 -14.82 -6.82
CA LYS A 218 -9.16 -16.00 -6.81
C LYS A 218 -10.03 -16.11 -5.56
N TYR A 219 -9.57 -15.61 -4.41
CA TYR A 219 -10.34 -15.59 -3.17
C TYR A 219 -11.22 -14.33 -3.09
N VAL A 220 -10.72 -13.19 -3.57
CA VAL A 220 -11.47 -11.93 -3.64
C VAL A 220 -12.75 -12.13 -4.47
N GLY A 221 -12.63 -12.71 -5.67
CA GLY A 221 -13.74 -12.94 -6.59
C GLY A 221 -14.67 -14.10 -6.21
N ARG A 222 -14.35 -14.88 -5.18
CA ARG A 222 -15.18 -16.02 -4.77
C ARG A 222 -16.46 -15.51 -4.08
N PRO A 223 -17.66 -15.99 -4.47
CA PRO A 223 -18.89 -15.64 -3.76
C PRO A 223 -18.83 -15.99 -2.27
N GLY A 224 -19.27 -15.08 -1.41
CA GLY A 224 -19.24 -15.21 0.05
C GLY A 224 -17.85 -15.02 0.67
N SER A 225 -16.88 -14.49 -0.07
CA SER A 225 -15.54 -14.17 0.46
C SER A 225 -15.53 -12.99 1.44
N GLY A 226 -16.59 -12.17 1.41
CA GLY A 226 -16.66 -10.89 2.10
C GLY A 226 -16.36 -9.71 1.19
N TRP A 227 -15.85 -9.93 -0.03
CA TRP A 227 -15.64 -8.89 -1.04
C TRP A 227 -16.81 -8.71 -2.02
N ASP A 228 -17.91 -9.43 -1.83
CA ASP A 228 -19.08 -9.42 -2.72
C ASP A 228 -19.61 -8.01 -3.02
N VAL A 229 -19.64 -7.14 -2.00
CA VAL A 229 -20.05 -5.73 -2.14
C VAL A 229 -19.06 -4.96 -3.01
N LEU A 230 -17.75 -5.14 -2.77
CA LEU A 230 -16.70 -4.50 -3.56
C LEU A 230 -16.75 -4.96 -5.01
N MET A 231 -16.82 -6.26 -5.25
CA MET A 231 -16.90 -6.82 -6.61
C MET A 231 -18.16 -6.36 -7.36
N SER A 232 -19.25 -6.09 -6.62
CA SER A 232 -20.44 -5.48 -7.19
C SER A 232 -20.26 -3.98 -7.49
N PHE A 233 -19.47 -3.25 -6.72
CA PHE A 233 -19.37 -1.79 -6.86
C PHE A 233 -18.24 -1.38 -7.81
N LEU A 234 -17.18 -2.19 -7.88
CA LEU A 234 -15.98 -2.01 -8.68
C LEU A 234 -16.26 -1.70 -10.16
N PRO A 235 -17.06 -2.47 -10.93
CA PRO A 235 -17.29 -2.17 -12.35
C PRO A 235 -18.18 -0.93 -12.58
N ARG A 236 -18.67 -0.28 -11.52
CA ARG A 236 -19.67 0.79 -11.60
C ARG A 236 -19.20 2.06 -10.92
N VAL A 237 -19.35 2.12 -9.61
CA VAL A 237 -19.22 3.36 -8.83
C VAL A 237 -17.86 3.50 -8.15
N LEU A 238 -17.03 2.47 -8.20
CA LEU A 238 -15.66 2.45 -7.68
C LEU A 238 -14.60 2.18 -8.76
N VAL A 239 -14.99 2.24 -10.04
CA VAL A 239 -14.11 1.85 -11.17
C VAL A 239 -12.81 2.65 -11.23
N ASP A 240 -12.84 3.90 -10.75
CA ASP A 240 -11.69 4.81 -10.72
C ASP A 240 -10.93 4.79 -9.37
N GLN A 241 -11.35 3.97 -8.41
CA GLN A 241 -10.85 3.99 -7.01
C GLN A 241 -10.30 2.66 -6.53
N VAL A 242 -10.11 1.67 -7.42
CA VAL A 242 -9.53 0.38 -7.06
C VAL A 242 -8.22 0.15 -7.80
N LEU A 243 -7.19 -0.25 -7.06
CA LEU A 243 -5.82 -0.41 -7.54
C LEU A 243 -5.41 -1.88 -7.48
N PHE A 244 -4.79 -2.34 -8.57
CA PHE A 244 -4.01 -3.56 -8.59
C PHE A 244 -2.69 -3.35 -7.84
N GLY A 245 -2.33 -4.31 -7.00
CA GLY A 245 -0.97 -4.46 -6.52
C GLY A 245 -0.73 -5.87 -6.02
N THR A 246 0.53 -6.24 -5.89
CA THR A 246 0.92 -7.62 -5.53
C THR A 246 1.44 -7.72 -4.11
N ASP A 247 1.93 -6.61 -3.55
CA ASP A 247 2.80 -6.62 -2.36
C ASP A 247 4.03 -7.53 -2.59
N TRP A 248 4.52 -7.61 -3.83
CA TRP A 248 5.68 -8.43 -4.19
C TRP A 248 6.84 -8.18 -3.21
N PRO A 249 7.54 -9.22 -2.73
CA PRO A 249 7.48 -10.63 -3.15
C PRO A 249 6.45 -11.50 -2.42
N VAL A 250 5.52 -10.91 -1.65
CA VAL A 250 4.52 -11.70 -0.88
C VAL A 250 3.64 -12.54 -1.80
N MET A 251 3.24 -11.96 -2.93
CA MET A 251 2.53 -12.64 -4.02
C MET A 251 3.32 -12.53 -5.33
N PRO A 252 3.50 -13.63 -6.08
CA PRO A 252 4.11 -13.58 -7.41
C PRO A 252 3.26 -12.76 -8.39
N ILE A 253 3.90 -11.93 -9.22
CA ILE A 253 3.20 -10.98 -10.09
C ILE A 253 2.33 -11.71 -11.13
N ASP A 254 2.91 -12.70 -11.81
CA ASP A 254 2.24 -13.50 -12.85
C ASP A 254 0.92 -14.10 -12.34
N ARG A 255 0.99 -14.69 -11.13
CA ARG A 255 -0.18 -15.31 -10.50
C ARG A 255 -1.30 -14.30 -10.24
N VAL A 256 -0.99 -13.17 -9.59
CA VAL A 256 -2.01 -12.18 -9.22
C VAL A 256 -2.60 -11.54 -10.48
N LEU A 257 -1.77 -11.22 -11.46
CA LEU A 257 -2.21 -10.66 -12.74
C LEU A 257 -3.16 -11.61 -13.48
N HIS A 258 -2.78 -12.89 -13.59
CA HIS A 258 -3.61 -13.90 -14.23
C HIS A 258 -4.94 -14.10 -13.48
N GLU A 259 -4.91 -14.22 -12.16
CA GLU A 259 -6.13 -14.38 -11.35
C GLU A 259 -7.09 -13.18 -11.50
N TRP A 260 -6.59 -11.95 -11.64
CA TRP A 260 -7.43 -10.79 -11.93
C TRP A 260 -8.05 -10.83 -13.33
N GLN A 261 -7.27 -11.23 -14.34
CA GLN A 261 -7.76 -11.34 -15.72
C GLN A 261 -8.86 -12.40 -15.86
N GLU A 262 -8.81 -13.46 -15.04
CA GLU A 262 -9.80 -14.54 -15.04
C GLU A 262 -11.04 -14.27 -14.16
N ILE A 263 -11.06 -13.19 -13.37
CA ILE A 263 -12.11 -12.94 -12.37
C ILE A 263 -13.48 -12.58 -13.00
N GLY A 264 -13.52 -12.36 -14.32
CA GLY A 264 -14.76 -12.10 -15.08
C GLY A 264 -15.17 -10.63 -15.15
N LEU A 265 -14.25 -9.69 -14.92
CA LEU A 265 -14.49 -8.26 -15.14
C LEU A 265 -14.37 -7.89 -16.62
N GLU A 266 -15.16 -6.90 -17.04
CA GLU A 266 -15.08 -6.37 -18.41
C GLU A 266 -13.74 -5.67 -18.68
N THR A 267 -13.27 -5.71 -19.92
CA THR A 267 -11.98 -5.13 -20.33
C THR A 267 -11.77 -3.68 -19.86
N PRO A 268 -12.72 -2.74 -20.01
CA PRO A 268 -12.52 -1.37 -19.54
C PRO A 268 -12.31 -1.24 -18.03
N VAL A 269 -12.93 -2.15 -17.25
CA VAL A 269 -12.78 -2.20 -15.79
C VAL A 269 -11.41 -2.76 -15.42
N LEU A 270 -10.97 -3.81 -16.11
CA LEU A 270 -9.61 -4.35 -15.96
C LEU A 270 -8.55 -3.30 -16.33
N GLU A 271 -8.79 -2.49 -17.36
CA GLU A 271 -7.89 -1.38 -17.75
C GLU A 271 -7.71 -0.33 -16.67
N ARG A 272 -8.79 0.00 -15.96
CA ARG A 272 -8.73 0.88 -14.80
C ARG A 272 -7.99 0.25 -13.64
N LEU A 273 -8.39 -0.97 -13.25
CA LEU A 273 -7.85 -1.71 -12.11
C LEU A 273 -6.35 -2.00 -12.26
N LEU A 274 -5.94 -2.54 -13.40
CA LEU A 274 -4.59 -3.08 -13.63
C LEU A 274 -3.55 -2.02 -14.01
N GLY A 275 -3.95 -0.75 -14.16
CA GLY A 275 -2.96 0.29 -14.44
C GLY A 275 -3.45 1.73 -14.47
N ALA A 276 -4.59 2.04 -15.11
CA ALA A 276 -4.94 3.45 -15.33
C ALA A 276 -5.17 4.21 -14.02
N ASN A 277 -5.78 3.58 -13.01
CA ASN A 277 -5.99 4.22 -11.71
C ASN A 277 -4.67 4.51 -11.00
N ALA A 278 -3.71 3.57 -11.04
CA ALA A 278 -2.38 3.77 -10.45
C ALA A 278 -1.58 4.84 -11.20
N ARG A 279 -1.70 4.90 -12.53
CA ARG A 279 -1.10 5.97 -13.33
C ARG A 279 -1.63 7.35 -12.94
N ASP A 280 -2.95 7.48 -12.85
CA ASP A 280 -3.59 8.75 -12.52
C ASP A 280 -3.22 9.20 -11.09
N LEU A 281 -3.02 8.24 -10.18
CA LEU A 281 -2.62 8.50 -8.79
C LEU A 281 -1.13 8.88 -8.63
N PHE A 282 -0.21 8.20 -9.31
CA PHE A 282 1.23 8.33 -9.03
C PHE A 282 2.06 8.99 -10.14
N TRP A 283 1.55 9.10 -11.37
CA TRP A 283 2.27 9.64 -12.53
C TRP A 283 1.55 10.80 -13.22
N THR A 284 0.66 11.48 -12.52
CA THR A 284 0.09 12.74 -12.98
C THR A 284 1.20 13.81 -13.02
N LYS A 285 1.70 14.10 -14.22
CA LYS A 285 2.48 15.31 -14.51
C LYS A 285 1.58 16.50 -14.18
N ASP A 286 2.03 17.36 -13.28
CA ASP A 286 1.51 18.71 -12.98
C ASP A 286 0.20 19.07 -13.71
N ALA A 287 -0.92 19.03 -12.98
CA ALA A 287 -2.12 19.77 -13.39
C ALA A 287 -1.91 21.27 -13.16
#